data_AF-A0A397T6S6-F1
#
_entry.id   AF-A0A397T6S6-F1
#
_cell.length_a   1.000
_cell.length_b   1.000
_cell.length_c   1.000
_cell.angle_alpha   90.00
_cell.angle_beta   90.00
_cell.angle_gamma   90.00
#
_symmetry.space_group_name_H-M   'P 1'
#
loop_
_entity.id
_entity.type
_entity.pdbx_description
1 polymer ?
#
loop_
_entity_poly.entity_id
_entity_poly.type
_entity_poly.pdbx_seq_one_letter_code
_entity_poly.pdbx_strand_id
1 'polypeptide(L)'
;MSSIMTKVFTEILCHLNSLPVIIIVKLVTAGIISLISIDLLYTYYLDERNKYLLNKTVKRRTQPDVKVSENNLVPQPEIPEISKWKRAITAFKSASAMYKKKYGRPPIIIYNNVSRLIAEHPKILDTIQDDVKDNADDQKYIAVFVSSEGSVPRRMEYEEVNELYGLVGGRIMDLKIVTDKFLDEQFLEDIKQQTLTEVEKKFQSAQLFPNDLYYEIGKNIISDLLKSKELNFLAFKKHFKKAEELNEVLGNNIFIYYPGKNTMSFQSQSVESYIQKMTNIFVK
;
A
#
# COMPACT_ATOMS: atom_id res chain seq x y z
N MET A 1 -37.38 33.55 28.57
CA MET A 1 -36.50 32.38 28.81
C MET A 1 -35.05 32.77 29.11
N SER A 2 -34.51 33.84 28.53
CA SER A 2 -33.13 34.32 28.77
C SER A 2 -32.85 34.74 30.23
N SER A 3 -33.67 35.59 30.85
CA SER A 3 -33.38 36.18 32.19
C SER A 3 -33.35 35.17 33.36
N ILE A 4 -34.15 34.10 33.30
CA ILE A 4 -34.22 33.08 34.35
C ILE A 4 -33.00 32.15 34.27
N MET A 5 -32.60 31.75 33.05
CA MET A 5 -31.39 30.96 32.84
C MET A 5 -30.15 31.71 33.29
N THR A 6 -30.05 33.02 33.03
CA THR A 6 -28.90 33.81 33.48
C THR A 6 -28.82 33.87 35.01
N LYS A 7 -29.94 34.07 35.72
CA LYS A 7 -29.95 34.07 37.20
C LYS A 7 -29.53 32.72 37.80
N VAL A 8 -30.06 31.63 37.26
CA VAL A 8 -29.73 30.27 37.71
C VAL A 8 -28.26 29.96 37.46
N PHE A 9 -27.71 30.37 36.31
CA PHE A 9 -26.28 30.20 36.02
C PHE A 9 -25.39 31.01 36.96
N THR A 10 -25.75 32.27 37.26
CA THR A 10 -24.94 33.12 38.15
C THR A 10 -24.93 32.59 39.59
N GLU A 11 -26.06 32.10 40.11
CA GLU A 11 -26.14 31.48 41.44
C GLU A 11 -25.30 30.19 41.54
N ILE A 12 -25.36 29.34 40.51
CA ILE A 12 -24.56 28.11 40.44
C ILE A 12 -23.05 28.44 40.36
N LEU A 13 -22.67 29.46 39.59
CA LEU A 13 -21.26 29.89 39.47
C LEU A 13 -20.71 30.44 40.79
N CYS A 14 -21.54 31.17 41.55
CA CYS A 14 -21.16 31.74 42.85
C CYS A 14 -20.92 30.65 43.90
N HIS A 15 -21.74 29.60 43.91
CA HIS A 15 -21.56 28.45 44.80
C HIS A 15 -20.40 27.54 44.40
N LEU A 16 -20.04 27.46 43.11
CA LEU A 16 -18.88 26.70 42.65
C LEU A 16 -17.56 27.40 43.01
N ASN A 17 -17.50 28.72 42.97
CA ASN A 17 -16.31 29.50 43.29
C ASN A 17 -15.95 29.56 44.78
N SER A 18 -16.87 29.17 45.68
CA SER A 18 -16.60 29.08 47.13
C SER A 18 -16.12 27.70 47.57
N LEU A 19 -16.07 26.72 46.67
CA LEU A 19 -15.60 25.37 46.97
C LEU A 19 -14.07 25.27 46.78
N PRO A 20 -13.36 24.50 47.64
CA PRO A 20 -11.96 24.20 47.44
C PRO A 20 -11.74 23.57 46.06
N VAL A 21 -10.70 24.00 45.34
CA VAL A 21 -10.36 23.55 43.96
C VAL A 21 -10.39 22.02 43.81
N ILE A 22 -10.00 21.29 44.85
CA ILE A 22 -10.00 19.82 44.91
C ILE A 22 -11.40 19.21 44.72
N ILE A 23 -12.45 19.86 45.22
CA ILE A 23 -13.85 19.38 45.10
C ILE A 23 -14.38 19.61 43.69
N ILE A 24 -14.03 20.75 43.08
CA ILE A 24 -14.42 21.08 41.69
C ILE A 24 -13.81 20.08 40.71
N VAL A 25 -12.52 19.77 40.86
CA VAL A 25 -11.83 18.77 40.02
C VAL A 25 -12.51 17.39 40.14
N LYS A 26 -12.87 16.96 41.36
CA LYS A 26 -13.58 15.68 41.57
C LYS A 26 -14.95 15.67 40.88
N LEU A 27 -15.73 16.75 40.97
CA LEU A 27 -17.03 16.86 40.30
C LEU A 27 -16.93 16.84 38.77
N VAL A 28 -15.94 17.53 38.20
CA VAL A 28 -15.69 17.50 36.75
C VAL A 28 -15.26 16.11 36.30
N THR A 29 -14.36 15.45 37.03
CA THR A 29 -13.96 14.07 36.70
C THR A 29 -15.13 13.08 36.80
N ALA A 30 -15.99 13.21 37.82
CA ALA A 30 -17.18 12.36 37.97
C ALA A 30 -18.22 12.60 36.86
N GLY A 31 -18.40 13.85 36.41
CA GLY A 31 -19.29 14.19 35.29
C GLY A 31 -18.80 13.66 33.94
N ILE A 32 -17.49 13.67 33.69
CA ILE A 32 -16.91 13.12 32.45
C ILE A 32 -17.03 11.58 32.45
N ILE A 33 -16.80 10.93 33.60
CA ILE A 33 -16.94 9.47 33.74
C ILE A 33 -18.40 9.03 33.52
N SER A 34 -19.39 9.80 33.99
CA SER A 34 -20.81 9.46 33.80
C SER A 34 -21.25 9.59 32.34
N LEU A 35 -20.74 10.57 31.58
CA LEU A 35 -21.03 10.73 30.16
C LEU A 35 -20.44 9.57 29.32
N ILE A 36 -19.19 9.20 29.58
CA ILE A 36 -18.53 8.05 28.91
C ILE A 36 -19.29 6.74 29.20
N SER A 37 -19.83 6.60 30.42
CA SER A 37 -20.61 5.42 30.83
C SER A 37 -21.92 5.30 30.05
N ILE A 38 -22.58 6.43 29.75
CA ILE A 38 -23.85 6.45 28.99
C ILE A 38 -23.61 6.05 27.54
N ASP A 39 -22.56 6.56 26.90
CA ASP A 39 -22.21 6.18 25.51
C ASP A 39 -21.85 4.69 25.42
N LEU A 40 -21.09 4.17 26.39
CA LEU A 40 -20.78 2.73 26.46
C LEU A 40 -22.03 1.87 26.70
N LEU A 41 -22.93 2.29 27.60
CA LEU A 41 -24.22 1.62 27.85
C LEU A 41 -25.12 1.66 26.61
N TYR A 42 -25.13 2.79 25.89
CA TYR A 42 -25.91 2.95 24.67
C TYR A 42 -25.38 2.05 23.55
N THR A 43 -24.06 1.95 23.40
CA THR A 43 -23.42 1.09 22.42
C THR A 43 -23.65 -0.40 22.73
N TYR A 44 -23.53 -0.79 24.00
CA TYR A 44 -23.84 -2.16 24.46
C TYR A 44 -25.32 -2.51 24.26
N TYR A 45 -26.22 -1.58 24.58
CA TYR A 45 -27.66 -1.77 24.38
C TYR A 45 -28.02 -1.92 22.89
N LEU A 46 -27.40 -1.14 22.00
CA LEU A 46 -27.59 -1.27 20.55
C LEU A 46 -27.06 -2.60 20.01
N ASP A 47 -25.91 -3.07 20.49
CA ASP A 47 -25.34 -4.36 20.07
C ASP A 47 -26.22 -5.55 20.46
N GLU A 48 -26.71 -5.58 21.71
CA GLU A 48 -27.63 -6.62 22.17
C GLU A 48 -28.98 -6.58 21.43
N ARG A 49 -29.51 -5.37 21.14
CA ARG A 49 -30.73 -5.23 20.34
C ARG A 49 -30.53 -5.74 18.92
N ASN A 50 -29.38 -5.46 18.31
CA ASN A 50 -29.05 -5.92 16.96
C ASN A 50 -28.86 -7.44 16.91
N LYS A 51 -28.18 -8.03 17.89
CA LYS A 51 -28.07 -9.49 18.04
C LYS A 51 -29.43 -10.15 18.23
N TYR A 52 -30.28 -9.60 19.10
CA TYR A 52 -31.63 -10.11 19.32
C TYR A 52 -32.47 -10.07 18.04
N LEU A 53 -32.43 -8.95 17.30
CA LEU A 53 -33.15 -8.82 16.03
C LEU A 53 -32.61 -9.80 14.98
N LEU A 54 -31.29 -9.89 14.81
CA LEU A 54 -30.67 -10.82 13.87
C LEU A 54 -31.04 -12.28 14.19
N ASN A 55 -30.97 -12.67 15.47
CA ASN A 55 -31.27 -14.03 15.91
C ASN A 55 -32.77 -14.34 15.75
N LYS A 56 -33.65 -13.35 15.96
CA LYS A 56 -35.09 -13.46 15.72
C LYS A 56 -35.43 -13.61 14.23
N THR A 57 -34.70 -12.95 13.34
CA THR A 57 -34.88 -13.02 11.87
C THR A 57 -34.38 -14.36 11.32
N VAL A 58 -33.21 -14.84 11.79
CA VAL A 58 -32.66 -16.15 11.44
C VAL A 58 -33.59 -17.29 11.92
N LYS A 59 -34.15 -17.16 13.13
CA LYS A 59 -35.06 -18.17 13.71
C LYS A 59 -36.44 -18.20 13.04
N ARG A 60 -36.84 -17.15 12.29
CA ARG A 60 -38.15 -17.07 11.63
C ARG A 60 -38.15 -17.26 10.11
N ARG A 61 -36.99 -17.29 9.43
CA ARG A 61 -36.88 -17.44 7.95
C ARG A 61 -37.88 -16.58 7.13
N THR A 62 -38.32 -15.44 7.67
CA THR A 62 -39.19 -14.50 6.98
C THR A 62 -38.49 -13.15 6.89
N GLN A 63 -38.61 -12.53 5.71
CA GLN A 63 -38.11 -11.19 5.39
C GLN A 63 -38.63 -10.17 6.43
N PRO A 64 -37.84 -9.15 6.83
CA PRO A 64 -38.23 -8.27 7.91
C PRO A 64 -39.46 -7.44 7.54
N ASP A 65 -40.46 -7.46 8.42
CA ASP A 65 -41.65 -6.59 8.34
C ASP A 65 -41.23 -5.18 8.78
N VAL A 66 -40.92 -4.31 7.81
CA VAL A 66 -40.53 -2.92 8.05
C VAL A 66 -41.79 -2.09 8.24
N LYS A 67 -42.28 -2.01 9.48
CA LYS A 67 -43.16 -0.92 9.93
C LYS A 67 -42.35 0.18 10.61
N VAL A 68 -41.34 0.70 9.91
CA VAL A 68 -40.67 1.95 10.28
C VAL A 68 -40.89 2.90 9.10
N SER A 69 -41.67 3.96 9.33
CA SER A 69 -41.86 5.03 8.36
C SER A 69 -40.49 5.68 8.07
N GLU A 70 -40.13 5.78 6.79
CA GLU A 70 -38.86 6.29 6.28
C GLU A 70 -38.54 7.73 6.75
N ASN A 71 -39.54 8.44 7.28
CA ASN A 71 -39.46 9.86 7.61
C ASN A 71 -38.67 10.18 8.89
N ASN A 72 -38.20 9.18 9.64
CA ASN A 72 -37.46 9.36 10.90
C ASN A 72 -35.98 8.94 10.84
N LEU A 73 -35.44 8.63 9.66
CA LEU A 73 -34.04 8.28 9.52
C LEU A 73 -33.22 9.56 9.30
N VAL A 74 -32.40 9.91 10.31
CA VAL A 74 -31.35 10.93 10.16
C VAL A 74 -30.40 10.46 9.04
N PRO A 75 -30.15 11.26 7.99
CA PRO A 75 -29.26 10.85 6.92
C PRO A 75 -27.84 10.69 7.49
N GLN A 76 -27.32 9.46 7.47
CA GLN A 76 -25.88 9.27 7.65
C GLN A 76 -25.18 9.94 6.47
N PRO A 77 -24.10 10.71 6.72
CA PRO A 77 -23.30 11.23 5.62
C PRO A 77 -22.80 10.06 4.77
N GLU A 78 -22.95 10.15 3.46
CA GLU A 78 -22.46 9.15 2.51
C GLU A 78 -20.92 9.13 2.54
N ILE A 79 -20.37 8.33 3.46
CA ILE A 79 -18.94 8.09 3.55
C ILE A 79 -18.57 7.04 2.48
N PRO A 80 -17.54 7.29 1.64
CA PRO A 80 -17.08 6.32 0.66
C PRO A 80 -16.78 4.97 1.31
N GLU A 81 -17.24 3.87 0.70
CA GLU A 81 -17.06 2.50 1.20
C GLU A 81 -15.61 2.19 1.62
N ILE A 82 -14.63 2.58 0.79
CA ILE A 82 -13.20 2.40 1.07
C ILE A 82 -12.77 3.03 2.42
N SER A 83 -13.37 4.16 2.80
CA SER A 83 -13.07 4.84 4.08
C SER A 83 -13.61 4.06 5.28
N LYS A 84 -14.78 3.41 5.14
CA LYS A 84 -15.33 2.54 6.19
C LYS A 84 -14.42 1.33 6.43
N TRP A 85 -13.93 0.71 5.37
CA TRP A 85 -13.01 -0.42 5.44
C TRP A 85 -11.68 -0.06 6.11
N LYS A 86 -11.06 1.06 5.71
CA LYS A 86 -9.83 1.55 6.35
C LYS A 86 -10.01 1.75 7.86
N ARG A 87 -11.14 2.33 8.29
CA ARG A 87 -11.45 2.49 9.73
C ARG A 87 -11.61 1.15 10.44
N ALA A 88 -12.29 0.18 9.81
CA ALA A 88 -12.48 -1.15 10.39
C ALA A 88 -11.14 -1.88 10.56
N ILE A 89 -10.29 -1.88 9.53
CA ILE A 89 -8.96 -2.50 9.56
C ILE A 89 -8.09 -1.90 10.67
N THR A 90 -8.04 -0.57 10.79
CA THR A 90 -7.29 0.11 11.87
C THR A 90 -7.77 -0.29 13.27
N ALA A 91 -9.09 -0.43 13.45
CA ALA A 91 -9.67 -0.89 14.72
C ALA A 91 -9.26 -2.34 15.01
N PHE A 92 -9.32 -3.22 14.01
CA PHE A 92 -8.87 -4.61 14.15
C PHE A 92 -7.38 -4.72 14.46
N LYS A 93 -6.52 -3.93 13.80
CA LYS A 93 -5.07 -3.87 14.10
C LYS A 93 -4.82 -3.51 15.56
N SER A 94 -5.50 -2.46 16.04
CA SER A 94 -5.38 -2.01 17.44
C SER A 94 -5.82 -3.09 18.43
N ALA A 95 -6.97 -3.73 18.17
CA ALA A 95 -7.47 -4.81 19.00
C ALA A 95 -6.55 -6.05 18.99
N SER A 96 -5.97 -6.37 17.82
CA SER A 96 -5.09 -7.52 17.66
C SER A 96 -3.76 -7.35 18.39
N ALA A 97 -3.20 -6.14 18.40
CA ALA A 97 -2.03 -5.82 19.20
C ALA A 97 -2.28 -6.02 20.71
N MET A 98 -3.44 -5.58 21.20
CA MET A 98 -3.84 -5.82 22.60
C MET A 98 -4.03 -7.31 22.90
N TYR A 99 -4.68 -8.04 21.99
CA TYR A 99 -4.87 -9.49 22.11
C TYR A 99 -3.53 -10.22 22.19
N LYS A 100 -2.59 -9.94 21.27
CA LYS A 100 -1.26 -10.53 21.24
C LYS A 100 -0.49 -10.25 22.53
N LYS A 101 -0.54 -9.01 23.04
CA LYS A 101 0.09 -8.64 24.32
C LYS A 101 -0.48 -9.44 25.49
N LYS A 102 -1.78 -9.71 25.50
CA LYS A 102 -2.45 -10.44 26.59
C LYS A 102 -2.23 -11.94 26.55
N TYR A 103 -2.23 -12.55 25.36
CA TYR A 103 -2.24 -14.01 25.20
C TYR A 103 -0.95 -14.59 24.62
N GLY A 104 0.04 -13.76 24.29
CA GLY A 104 1.32 -14.19 23.72
C GLY A 104 1.26 -14.71 22.28
N ARG A 105 0.09 -14.65 21.63
CA ARG A 105 -0.14 -15.13 20.25
C ARG A 105 -1.08 -14.19 19.49
N PRO A 106 -0.85 -13.98 18.19
CA PRO A 106 -1.73 -13.15 17.37
C PRO A 106 -3.11 -13.81 17.17
N PRO A 107 -4.20 -13.03 17.05
CA PRO A 107 -5.49 -13.55 16.61
C PRO A 107 -5.47 -13.86 15.11
N ILE A 108 -6.39 -14.73 14.67
CA ILE A 108 -6.59 -15.08 13.27
C ILE A 108 -7.84 -14.36 12.75
N ILE A 109 -7.70 -13.64 11.65
CA ILE A 109 -8.79 -12.98 10.92
C ILE A 109 -9.07 -13.78 9.66
N ILE A 110 -10.33 -14.16 9.45
CA ILE A 110 -10.76 -14.94 8.29
C ILE A 110 -11.62 -14.06 7.39
N TYR A 111 -11.12 -13.76 6.20
CA TYR A 111 -11.85 -13.06 5.14
C TYR A 111 -12.57 -14.10 4.27
N ASN A 112 -13.86 -14.30 4.53
CA ASN A 112 -14.65 -15.30 3.82
C ASN A 112 -15.24 -14.75 2.51
N ASN A 113 -15.34 -15.62 1.50
CA ASN A 113 -15.96 -15.36 0.21
C ASN A 113 -15.39 -14.12 -0.51
N VAL A 114 -14.06 -13.97 -0.47
CA VAL A 114 -13.37 -12.83 -1.10
C VAL A 114 -13.57 -12.76 -2.61
N SER A 115 -13.94 -13.86 -3.27
CA SER A 115 -14.26 -13.89 -4.70
C SER A 115 -15.36 -12.88 -5.07
N ARG A 116 -16.41 -12.78 -4.24
CA ARG A 116 -17.48 -11.78 -4.45
C ARG A 116 -17.01 -10.35 -4.25
N LEU A 117 -16.14 -10.14 -3.26
CA LEU A 117 -15.58 -8.83 -2.97
C LEU A 117 -14.77 -8.29 -4.16
N ILE A 118 -14.00 -9.14 -4.85
CA ILE A 118 -13.27 -8.74 -6.05
C ILE A 118 -14.20 -8.29 -7.17
N ALA A 119 -15.30 -9.01 -7.40
CA ALA A 119 -16.21 -8.73 -8.50
C ALA A 119 -16.88 -7.35 -8.37
N GLU A 120 -17.25 -6.96 -7.15
CA GLU A 120 -17.96 -5.71 -6.87
C GLU A 120 -17.00 -4.56 -6.54
N HIS A 121 -15.94 -4.84 -5.78
CA HIS A 121 -15.07 -3.82 -5.18
C HIS A 121 -13.60 -4.26 -5.10
N PRO A 122 -12.92 -4.40 -6.25
CA PRO A 122 -11.56 -4.96 -6.31
C PRO A 122 -10.53 -4.17 -5.47
N LYS A 123 -10.67 -2.85 -5.39
CA LYS A 123 -9.80 -1.96 -4.60
C LYS A 123 -9.82 -2.23 -3.08
N ILE A 124 -10.89 -2.85 -2.57
CA ILE A 124 -10.98 -3.22 -1.16
C ILE A 124 -10.06 -4.38 -0.87
N LEU A 125 -10.00 -5.37 -1.79
CA LEU A 125 -9.08 -6.49 -1.63
C LEU A 125 -7.62 -6.00 -1.66
N ASP A 126 -7.27 -5.14 -2.60
CA ASP A 126 -5.91 -4.55 -2.69
C ASP A 126 -5.54 -3.86 -1.36
N THR A 127 -6.47 -3.05 -0.81
CA THR A 127 -6.26 -2.37 0.49
C THR A 127 -6.06 -3.36 1.65
N ILE A 128 -6.78 -4.48 1.66
CA ILE A 128 -6.64 -5.50 2.70
C ILE A 128 -5.31 -6.26 2.50
N GLN A 129 -4.92 -6.55 1.27
CA GLN A 129 -3.66 -7.23 0.98
C GLN A 129 -2.46 -6.40 1.41
N ASP A 130 -2.43 -5.11 1.06
CA ASP A 130 -1.38 -4.18 1.49
C ASP A 130 -1.26 -4.15 3.03
N ASP A 131 -2.41 -4.05 3.72
CA ASP A 131 -2.45 -4.04 5.18
C ASP A 131 -1.91 -5.34 5.81
N VAL A 132 -2.20 -6.48 5.18
CA VAL A 132 -1.74 -7.82 5.58
C VAL A 132 -0.24 -7.98 5.34
N LYS A 133 0.28 -7.49 4.21
CA LYS A 133 1.72 -7.46 3.90
C LYS A 133 2.46 -6.68 4.99
N ASP A 134 2.03 -5.46 5.29
CA ASP A 134 2.61 -4.63 6.37
C ASP A 134 2.54 -5.32 7.74
N ASN A 135 1.46 -6.07 8.00
CA ASN A 135 1.28 -6.77 9.25
C ASN A 135 2.14 -8.04 9.37
N ALA A 136 2.61 -8.63 8.26
CA ALA A 136 3.46 -9.82 8.32
C ALA A 136 4.75 -9.56 9.11
N ASP A 137 5.29 -8.35 9.00
CA ASP A 137 6.48 -7.90 9.74
C ASP A 137 6.17 -7.70 11.24
N ASP A 138 5.07 -7.01 11.55
CA ASP A 138 4.66 -6.71 12.93
C ASP A 138 4.06 -7.92 13.67
N GLN A 139 3.60 -8.91 12.90
CA GLN A 139 2.88 -10.10 13.33
C GLN A 139 1.73 -9.78 14.30
N LYS A 140 0.96 -8.70 14.10
CA LYS A 140 -0.13 -8.31 15.04
C LYS A 140 -1.31 -9.25 14.93
N TYR A 141 -1.62 -9.74 13.73
CA TYR A 141 -2.64 -10.76 13.46
C TYR A 141 -2.18 -11.73 12.35
N ILE A 142 -2.91 -12.83 12.15
CA ILE A 142 -2.76 -13.71 10.99
C ILE A 142 -3.99 -13.53 10.11
N ALA A 143 -3.82 -13.32 8.81
CA ALA A 143 -4.93 -13.22 7.86
C ALA A 143 -5.10 -14.53 7.08
N VAL A 144 -6.34 -14.98 6.91
CA VAL A 144 -6.69 -16.13 6.07
C VAL A 144 -7.76 -15.68 5.08
N PHE A 145 -7.45 -15.79 3.79
CA PHE A 145 -8.39 -15.51 2.71
C PHE A 145 -9.05 -16.80 2.24
N VAL A 146 -10.39 -16.87 2.33
CA VAL A 146 -11.16 -18.02 1.85
C VAL A 146 -11.82 -17.64 0.53
N SER A 147 -11.32 -18.23 -0.55
CA SER A 147 -11.81 -18.01 -1.91
C SER A 147 -12.33 -19.32 -2.50
N SER A 148 -13.39 -19.22 -3.31
CA SER A 148 -13.95 -20.34 -4.07
C SER A 148 -13.40 -20.45 -5.49
N GLU A 149 -12.60 -19.48 -5.94
CA GLU A 149 -12.16 -19.34 -7.33
C GLU A 149 -10.69 -18.93 -7.44
N GLY A 150 -10.04 -19.26 -8.57
CA GLY A 150 -8.67 -18.82 -8.86
C GLY A 150 -8.53 -17.30 -9.11
N SER A 151 -9.61 -16.52 -9.05
CA SER A 151 -9.60 -15.07 -9.29
C SER A 151 -8.91 -14.28 -8.17
N VAL A 152 -8.98 -14.75 -6.92
CA VAL A 152 -8.29 -14.11 -5.78
C VAL A 152 -6.76 -14.34 -5.83
N PRO A 153 -6.26 -15.58 -5.97
CA PRO A 153 -4.82 -15.81 -6.15
C PRO A 153 -4.25 -15.13 -7.39
N ARG A 154 -4.93 -15.18 -8.55
CA ARG A 154 -4.47 -14.49 -9.76
C ARG A 154 -4.35 -12.97 -9.60
N ARG A 155 -5.24 -12.35 -8.82
CA ARG A 155 -5.15 -10.91 -8.55
C ARG A 155 -3.98 -10.58 -7.62
N MET A 156 -3.68 -11.46 -6.66
CA MET A 156 -2.48 -11.36 -5.82
C MET A 156 -1.21 -11.51 -6.66
N GLU A 157 -1.17 -12.50 -7.55
CA GLU A 157 -0.06 -12.71 -8.49
C GLU A 157 0.10 -11.54 -9.49
N TYR A 158 -0.99 -10.85 -9.85
CA TYR A 158 -0.95 -9.75 -10.83
C TYR A 158 -0.06 -8.58 -10.39
N GLU A 159 0.00 -8.28 -9.09
CA GLU A 159 0.92 -7.26 -8.57
C GLU A 159 2.38 -7.67 -8.76
N GLU A 160 2.73 -8.89 -8.35
CA GLU A 160 4.08 -9.43 -8.49
C GLU A 160 4.49 -9.55 -9.97
N VAL A 161 3.56 -9.95 -10.84
CA VAL A 161 3.75 -9.97 -12.30
C VAL A 161 3.97 -8.57 -12.86
N ASN A 162 3.24 -7.55 -12.39
CA ASN A 162 3.48 -6.17 -12.79
C ASN A 162 4.84 -5.66 -12.30
N GLU A 163 5.28 -6.08 -11.12
CA GLU A 163 6.62 -5.75 -10.63
C GLU A 163 7.70 -6.41 -11.50
N LEU A 164 7.53 -7.66 -11.90
CA LEU A 164 8.43 -8.33 -12.85
C LEU A 164 8.45 -7.60 -14.20
N TYR A 165 7.29 -7.25 -14.74
CA TYR A 165 7.20 -6.45 -15.96
C TYR A 165 7.86 -5.07 -15.79
N GLY A 166 7.67 -4.41 -14.66
CA GLY A 166 8.32 -3.14 -14.34
C GLY A 166 9.84 -3.26 -14.11
N LEU A 167 10.33 -4.44 -13.74
CA LEU A 167 11.76 -4.70 -13.57
C LEU A 167 12.48 -4.84 -14.91
N VAL A 168 11.94 -5.63 -15.84
CA VAL A 168 12.61 -5.95 -17.12
C VAL A 168 12.08 -5.17 -18.32
N GLY A 169 10.86 -4.64 -18.23
CA GLY A 169 10.13 -4.01 -19.31
C GLY A 169 9.67 -5.01 -20.38
N GLY A 170 9.49 -4.52 -21.61
CA GLY A 170 8.98 -5.31 -22.73
C GLY A 170 9.98 -6.27 -23.40
N ARG A 171 11.17 -6.48 -22.84
CA ARG A 171 12.18 -7.34 -23.49
C ARG A 171 11.84 -8.81 -23.26
N ILE A 172 11.24 -9.44 -24.27
CA ILE A 172 10.68 -10.82 -24.22
C ILE A 172 11.64 -11.84 -23.61
N MET A 173 12.93 -11.81 -23.95
CA MET A 173 13.91 -12.76 -23.40
C MET A 173 14.13 -12.57 -21.89
N ASP A 174 14.29 -11.32 -21.44
CA ASP A 174 14.46 -11.01 -20.02
C ASP A 174 13.18 -11.33 -19.26
N LEU A 175 12.01 -11.03 -19.85
CA LEU A 175 10.70 -11.37 -19.29
C LEU A 175 10.53 -12.88 -19.11
N LYS A 176 10.92 -13.68 -20.11
CA LYS A 176 10.90 -15.14 -20.00
C LYS A 176 11.79 -15.61 -18.84
N ILE A 177 13.03 -15.13 -18.77
CA ILE A 177 13.99 -15.53 -17.73
C ILE A 177 13.45 -15.25 -16.33
N VAL A 178 12.90 -14.05 -16.08
CA VAL A 178 12.37 -13.72 -14.75
C VAL A 178 11.08 -14.47 -14.44
N THR A 179 10.26 -14.76 -15.45
CA THR A 179 9.03 -15.55 -15.27
C THR A 179 9.33 -17.01 -14.95
N ASP A 180 10.30 -17.62 -15.64
CA ASP A 180 10.71 -19.00 -15.37
C ASP A 180 11.22 -19.14 -13.91
N LYS A 181 12.05 -18.20 -13.44
CA LYS A 181 12.51 -18.17 -12.04
C LYS A 181 11.38 -18.00 -11.02
N PHE A 182 10.39 -17.17 -11.36
CA PHE A 182 9.23 -16.94 -10.51
C PHE A 182 8.34 -18.19 -10.41
N LEU A 183 8.14 -18.89 -11.54
CA LEU A 183 7.41 -20.16 -11.57
C LEU A 183 8.15 -21.30 -10.83
N ASP A 184 9.48 -21.21 -10.73
CA ASP A 184 10.31 -22.08 -9.89
C ASP A 184 10.26 -21.71 -8.39
N GLU A 185 9.25 -20.93 -7.96
CA GLU A 185 8.98 -20.51 -6.58
C GLU A 185 10.12 -19.69 -5.94
N GLN A 186 10.99 -19.04 -6.73
CA GLN A 186 11.96 -18.10 -6.18
C GLN A 186 11.28 -16.83 -5.67
N PHE A 187 11.79 -16.31 -4.55
CA PHE A 187 11.30 -15.04 -4.01
C PHE A 187 11.54 -13.89 -4.98
N LEU A 188 10.54 -13.02 -5.13
CA LEU A 188 10.57 -11.87 -6.03
C LEU A 188 11.79 -10.96 -5.80
N GLU A 189 12.17 -10.74 -4.54
CA GLU A 189 13.34 -9.93 -4.18
C GLU A 189 14.66 -10.55 -4.65
N ASP A 190 14.79 -11.88 -4.60
CA ASP A 190 15.96 -12.57 -5.12
C ASP A 190 16.04 -12.45 -6.64
N ILE A 191 14.91 -12.56 -7.33
CA ILE A 191 14.82 -12.37 -8.78
C ILE A 191 15.24 -10.94 -9.17
N LYS A 192 14.75 -9.92 -8.45
CA LYS A 192 15.16 -8.51 -8.64
C LYS A 192 16.67 -8.35 -8.48
N GLN A 193 17.24 -8.87 -7.39
CA GLN A 193 18.66 -8.74 -7.11
C GLN A 193 19.53 -9.47 -8.14
N GLN A 194 19.15 -10.68 -8.53
CA GLN A 194 19.84 -11.43 -9.59
C GLN A 194 19.81 -10.68 -10.92
N THR A 195 18.65 -10.09 -11.28
CA THR A 195 18.49 -9.32 -12.53
C THR A 195 19.40 -8.10 -12.54
N LEU A 196 19.47 -7.34 -11.44
CA LEU A 196 20.38 -6.20 -11.31
C LEU A 196 21.86 -6.63 -11.33
N THR A 197 22.18 -7.80 -10.78
CA THR A 197 23.54 -8.37 -10.83
C THR A 197 23.95 -8.71 -12.26
N GLU A 198 23.04 -9.23 -13.09
CA GLU A 198 23.33 -9.46 -14.52
C GLU A 198 23.51 -8.16 -15.30
N VAL A 199 22.77 -7.11 -14.95
CA VAL A 199 23.00 -5.76 -15.52
C VAL A 199 24.37 -5.22 -15.09
N GLU A 200 24.74 -5.34 -13.81
CA GLU A 200 26.04 -4.92 -13.30
C GLU A 200 27.20 -5.58 -14.07
N LYS A 201 27.13 -6.89 -14.32
CA LYS A 201 28.12 -7.61 -15.13
C LYS A 201 28.27 -7.04 -16.54
N LYS A 202 27.18 -6.56 -17.16
CA LYS A 202 27.23 -5.88 -18.47
C LYS A 202 27.97 -4.55 -18.36
N PHE A 203 27.75 -3.77 -17.30
CA PHE A 203 28.49 -2.53 -17.05
C PHE A 203 29.98 -2.78 -16.84
N GLN A 204 30.34 -3.86 -16.13
CA GLN A 204 31.75 -4.25 -15.92
C GLN A 204 32.39 -4.62 -17.26
N SER A 205 31.71 -5.45 -18.05
CA SER A 205 32.19 -5.87 -19.38
C SER A 205 32.31 -4.70 -20.36
N ALA A 206 31.45 -3.68 -20.21
CA ALA A 206 31.49 -2.44 -20.98
C ALA A 206 32.51 -1.42 -20.49
N GLN A 207 33.25 -1.70 -19.41
CA GLN A 207 34.23 -0.78 -18.84
C GLN A 207 33.61 0.60 -18.51
N LEU A 208 32.44 0.58 -17.84
CA LEU A 208 31.66 1.77 -17.49
C LEU A 208 31.70 2.13 -16.00
N PHE A 209 32.55 1.53 -15.18
CA PHE A 209 32.73 1.92 -13.77
C PHE A 209 33.81 2.98 -13.58
N PRO A 210 33.83 3.72 -12.45
CA PRO A 210 34.88 4.69 -12.18
C PRO A 210 36.29 4.10 -12.37
N ASN A 211 37.13 4.84 -13.10
CA ASN A 211 38.48 4.47 -13.53
C ASN A 211 38.56 3.48 -14.70
N ASP A 212 37.45 3.00 -15.23
CA ASP A 212 37.43 2.19 -16.45
C ASP A 212 37.58 3.06 -17.71
N LEU A 213 37.98 2.41 -18.82
CA LEU A 213 38.31 3.06 -20.09
C LEU A 213 37.18 3.94 -20.65
N TYR A 214 35.93 3.50 -20.54
CA TYR A 214 34.78 4.18 -21.14
C TYR A 214 33.90 4.91 -20.12
N TYR A 215 34.35 5.02 -18.86
CA TYR A 215 33.58 5.64 -17.78
C TYR A 215 33.09 7.04 -18.13
N GLU A 216 33.99 7.95 -18.50
CA GLU A 216 33.63 9.35 -18.78
C GLU A 216 32.70 9.48 -20.00
N ILE A 217 32.91 8.64 -21.02
CA ILE A 217 32.05 8.58 -22.21
C ILE A 217 30.65 8.09 -21.82
N GLY A 218 30.59 6.94 -21.15
CA GLY A 218 29.33 6.32 -20.72
C GLY A 218 28.56 7.21 -19.74
N LYS A 219 29.25 7.84 -18.79
CA LYS A 219 28.63 8.78 -17.84
C LYS A 219 27.92 9.93 -18.57
N ASN A 220 28.57 10.54 -19.56
CA ASN A 220 27.96 11.62 -20.36
C ASN A 220 26.73 11.11 -21.12
N ILE A 221 26.84 9.97 -21.80
CA ILE A 221 25.74 9.35 -22.54
C ILE A 221 24.56 9.01 -21.61
N ILE A 222 24.84 8.39 -20.46
CA ILE A 222 23.84 8.02 -19.46
C ILE A 222 23.13 9.29 -18.94
N SER A 223 23.89 10.35 -18.63
CA SER A 223 23.33 11.63 -18.18
C SER A 223 22.39 12.24 -19.21
N ASP A 224 22.75 12.20 -20.50
CA ASP A 224 21.91 12.70 -21.59
C ASP A 224 20.64 11.84 -21.73
N LEU A 225 20.77 10.51 -21.73
CA LEU A 225 19.65 9.58 -21.82
C LEU A 225 18.69 9.66 -20.64
N LEU A 226 19.17 9.89 -19.42
CA LEU A 226 18.31 10.11 -18.26
C LEU A 226 17.44 11.37 -18.39
N LYS A 227 17.96 12.41 -19.08
CA LYS A 227 17.24 13.67 -19.30
C LYS A 227 16.26 13.59 -20.47
N SER A 228 16.67 13.02 -21.59
CA SER A 228 15.90 13.06 -22.85
C SER A 228 15.18 11.76 -23.20
N LYS A 229 15.43 10.65 -22.47
CA LYS A 229 15.00 9.27 -22.73
C LYS A 229 15.55 8.64 -24.02
N GLU A 230 15.73 9.44 -25.06
CA GLU A 230 16.34 9.05 -26.32
C GLU A 230 17.44 10.05 -26.70
N LEU A 231 18.51 9.58 -27.33
CA LEU A 231 19.61 10.39 -27.84
C LEU A 231 19.77 10.18 -29.34
N ASN A 232 19.97 11.25 -30.12
CA ASN A 232 20.23 11.12 -31.54
C ASN A 232 21.51 10.30 -31.79
N PHE A 233 21.49 9.36 -32.74
CA PHE A 233 22.64 8.49 -32.98
C PHE A 233 23.92 9.25 -33.39
N LEU A 234 23.80 10.37 -34.12
CA LEU A 234 24.97 11.20 -34.45
C LEU A 234 25.51 11.92 -33.21
N ALA A 235 24.64 12.32 -32.27
CA ALA A 235 25.07 12.89 -31.00
C ALA A 235 25.79 11.81 -30.16
N PHE A 236 25.22 10.61 -30.06
CA PHE A 236 25.85 9.46 -29.41
C PHE A 236 27.23 9.15 -30.00
N LYS A 237 27.33 9.08 -31.34
CA LYS A 237 28.57 8.79 -32.05
C LYS A 237 29.67 9.83 -31.80
N LYS A 238 29.33 11.10 -31.55
CA LYS A 238 30.30 12.17 -31.29
C LYS A 238 31.12 11.97 -30.01
N HIS A 239 30.65 11.14 -29.07
CA HIS A 239 31.41 10.84 -27.85
C HIS A 239 32.61 9.92 -28.10
N PHE A 240 32.65 9.23 -29.25
CA PHE A 240 33.69 8.25 -29.58
C PHE A 240 34.67 8.82 -30.61
N LYS A 241 35.97 8.56 -30.41
CA LYS A 241 37.01 9.02 -31.34
C LYS A 241 37.23 8.02 -32.47
N LYS A 242 36.96 6.75 -32.21
CA LYS A 242 37.17 5.62 -33.13
C LYS A 242 35.92 4.75 -33.23
N ALA A 243 35.77 4.06 -34.36
CA ALA A 243 34.64 3.17 -34.58
C ALA A 243 34.71 1.91 -33.70
N GLU A 244 35.92 1.46 -33.35
CA GLU A 244 36.13 0.31 -32.48
C GLU A 244 35.58 0.56 -31.07
N GLU A 245 35.86 1.72 -30.48
CA GLU A 245 35.36 2.13 -29.16
C GLU A 245 33.82 2.11 -29.10
N LEU A 246 33.19 2.61 -30.17
CA LEU A 246 31.74 2.60 -30.32
C LEU A 246 31.20 1.16 -30.33
N ASN A 247 31.80 0.29 -31.13
CA ASN A 247 31.36 -1.10 -31.27
C ASN A 247 31.54 -1.90 -29.97
N GLU A 248 32.61 -1.66 -29.23
CA GLU A 248 32.86 -2.30 -27.93
C GLU A 248 31.78 -1.92 -26.89
N VAL A 249 31.45 -0.63 -26.78
CA VAL A 249 30.40 -0.18 -25.85
C VAL A 249 29.02 -0.71 -26.26
N LEU A 250 28.71 -0.72 -27.56
CA LEU A 250 27.44 -1.26 -28.06
C LEU A 250 27.33 -2.79 -27.89
N GLY A 251 28.44 -3.52 -28.00
CA GLY A 251 28.47 -4.98 -27.88
C GLY A 251 28.02 -5.52 -26.52
N ASN A 252 28.06 -4.69 -25.49
CA ASN A 252 27.69 -5.07 -24.13
C ASN A 252 26.19 -4.94 -23.82
N ASN A 253 25.35 -4.59 -24.81
CA ASN A 253 23.88 -4.56 -24.69
C ASN A 253 23.36 -3.66 -23.56
N ILE A 254 24.05 -2.55 -23.27
CA ILE A 254 23.60 -1.51 -22.33
C ILE A 254 22.72 -0.49 -23.07
N PHE A 255 23.12 -0.18 -24.31
CA PHE A 255 22.40 0.74 -25.19
C PHE A 255 21.80 -0.02 -26.37
N ILE A 256 20.73 0.51 -26.94
CA ILE A 256 20.10 -0.01 -28.15
C ILE A 256 19.92 1.10 -29.19
N TYR A 257 20.19 0.76 -30.44
CA TYR A 257 19.97 1.63 -31.59
C TYR A 257 18.62 1.32 -32.24
N TYR A 258 17.83 2.36 -32.54
CA TYR A 258 16.59 2.26 -33.29
C TYR A 258 16.76 2.89 -34.67
N PRO A 259 17.01 2.09 -35.74
CA PRO A 259 17.27 2.61 -37.08
C PRO A 259 16.15 3.49 -37.63
N GLY A 260 14.89 3.11 -37.38
CA GLY A 260 13.72 3.85 -37.88
C GLY A 260 13.59 5.28 -37.33
N LYS A 261 14.12 5.54 -36.13
CA LYS A 261 14.15 6.88 -35.52
C LYS A 261 15.53 7.55 -35.61
N ASN A 262 16.55 6.78 -35.95
CA ASN A 262 17.95 7.17 -35.82
C ASN A 262 18.31 7.66 -34.39
N THR A 263 17.77 6.99 -33.38
CA THR A 263 17.99 7.31 -31.95
C THR A 263 18.53 6.11 -31.18
N MET A 264 19.07 6.41 -30.01
CA MET A 264 19.64 5.49 -29.02
C MET A 264 18.84 5.60 -27.72
N SER A 265 18.68 4.49 -27.00
CA SER A 265 18.17 4.48 -25.62
C SER A 265 18.90 3.44 -24.77
N PHE A 266 18.53 3.34 -23.50
CA PHE A 266 18.84 2.15 -22.72
C PHE A 266 18.19 0.92 -23.34
N GLN A 267 18.90 -0.20 -23.29
CA GLN A 267 18.47 -1.44 -23.93
C GLN A 267 17.21 -2.03 -23.26
N SER A 268 17.08 -1.88 -21.94
CA SER A 268 15.97 -2.43 -21.16
C SER A 268 15.69 -1.59 -19.92
N GLN A 269 14.52 -1.82 -19.31
CA GLN A 269 14.12 -1.13 -18.09
C GLN A 269 15.02 -1.50 -16.90
N SER A 270 15.55 -2.73 -16.86
CA SER A 270 16.49 -3.17 -15.82
C SER A 270 17.81 -2.39 -15.86
N VAL A 271 18.30 -2.01 -17.04
CA VAL A 271 19.45 -1.11 -17.21
C VAL A 271 19.14 0.27 -16.62
N GLU A 272 17.97 0.83 -16.93
CA GLU A 272 17.57 2.12 -16.39
C GLU A 272 17.40 2.10 -14.86
N SER A 273 16.72 1.08 -14.33
CA SER A 273 16.54 0.89 -12.88
C SER A 273 17.87 0.71 -12.14
N TYR A 274 18.83 0.00 -12.74
CA TYR A 274 20.17 -0.14 -12.19
C TYR A 274 20.89 1.21 -12.09
N ILE A 275 20.86 2.02 -13.16
CA ILE A 275 21.45 3.36 -13.18
C ILE A 275 20.83 4.26 -12.10
N GLN A 276 19.50 4.23 -11.96
CA GLN A 276 18.79 5.00 -10.94
C GLN A 276 19.20 4.58 -9.52
N LYS A 277 19.40 3.28 -9.28
CA LYS A 277 19.91 2.78 -7.98
C LYS A 277 21.36 3.23 -7.74
N MET A 278 22.15 3.38 -8.79
CA MET A 278 23.56 3.79 -8.78
C MET A 278 23.75 5.28 -9.15
N THR A 279 22.76 6.12 -8.86
CA THR A 279 22.77 7.55 -9.25
C THR A 279 24.05 8.26 -8.77
N ASN A 280 24.57 7.93 -7.59
CA ASN A 280 25.82 8.48 -7.05
C ASN A 280 27.07 8.22 -7.90
N ILE A 281 27.08 7.17 -8.74
CA ILE A 281 28.19 6.81 -9.61
C ILE A 281 28.08 7.51 -10.96
N PHE A 282 26.86 7.62 -11.50
CA PHE A 282 26.62 8.09 -12.87
C PHE A 282 26.09 9.52 -12.98
N VAL A 283 25.53 10.07 -11.91
CA VAL A 283 24.90 11.39 -11.87
C VAL A 283 25.54 12.22 -10.76
N LYS A 284 26.40 13.15 -11.16
CA LYS A 284 26.98 14.17 -10.28
C LYS A 284 27.13 15.47 -11.05
#